data_AF-A0A7X6MKF1-F1
#
_entry.id   AF-A0A7X6MKF1-F1
#
_cell.length_a   1.000
_cell.length_b   1.000
_cell.length_c   1.000
_cell.angle_alpha   90.00
_cell.angle_beta   90.00
_cell.angle_gamma   90.00
#
_symmetry.space_group_name_H-M   'P 1'
#
loop_
_entity.id
_entity.type
_entity.pdbx_description
1 polymer ?
#
loop_
_entity_poly.entity_id
_entity_poly.type
_entity_poly.pdbx_seq_one_letter_code
_entity_poly.pdbx_strand_id
1 'polypeptide(L)'
;MTHPIPVPRPSSDPLHRSLPPLPRRHPLVGPFCPSCEHPSCRRRRAARLPRLGGHLAEYQREHALAAAFQARNRHLVIWYGERTGSYWVASSTGLTEVPDIGTLARLLTPVFA
;
A
#
# COMPACT_ATOMS: atom_id res chain seq x y z
N MET A 1 -1.18 -35.77 3.63
CA MET A 1 -2.25 -34.93 3.07
C MET A 1 -3.20 -35.85 2.31
N THR A 2 -4.32 -36.24 2.90
CA THR A 2 -5.09 -37.42 2.45
C THR A 2 -6.38 -37.07 1.70
N HIS A 3 -6.65 -35.79 1.46
CA HIS A 3 -7.85 -35.36 0.72
C HIS A 3 -7.49 -34.30 -0.33
N PRO A 4 -7.40 -34.67 -1.61
CA PRO A 4 -7.24 -33.70 -2.68
C PRO A 4 -8.52 -32.85 -2.81
N ILE A 5 -8.35 -31.58 -3.16
CA ILE A 5 -9.46 -30.67 -3.42
C ILE A 5 -10.23 -31.20 -4.65
N PRO A 6 -11.57 -31.36 -4.58
CA PRO A 6 -12.36 -31.83 -5.71
C PRO A 6 -12.23 -30.91 -6.91
N VAL A 7 -12.09 -31.49 -8.10
CA VAL A 7 -12.03 -30.75 -9.36
C VAL A 7 -13.37 -30.04 -9.60
N PRO A 8 -13.37 -28.76 -10.04
CA PRO A 8 -14.61 -28.06 -10.38
C PRO A 8 -15.44 -28.84 -11.42
N ARG A 9 -16.76 -28.92 -11.20
CA ARG A 9 -17.66 -29.60 -12.14
C ARG A 9 -17.70 -28.87 -13.49
N PRO A 10 -17.63 -29.59 -14.62
CA PRO A 10 -17.77 -29.00 -15.94
C PRO A 10 -19.15 -28.37 -16.12
N SER A 11 -19.25 -27.35 -16.96
CA SER A 11 -20.50 -26.61 -17.21
C SER A 11 -21.61 -27.45 -17.83
N SER A 12 -21.27 -28.62 -18.39
CA SER A 12 -22.21 -29.59 -18.94
C SER A 12 -22.88 -30.47 -17.89
N ASP A 13 -22.42 -30.43 -16.62
CA ASP A 13 -23.02 -31.19 -15.52
C ASP A 13 -24.38 -30.56 -15.13
N PRO A 14 -25.49 -31.32 -15.09
CA PRO A 14 -26.81 -30.80 -14.72
C PRO A 14 -26.89 -30.25 -13.28
N LEU A 15 -25.92 -30.58 -12.42
CA LEU A 15 -25.76 -30.02 -11.08
C LEU A 15 -24.77 -28.85 -11.03
N HIS A 16 -24.22 -28.41 -12.17
CA HIS A 16 -23.40 -27.21 -12.27
C HIS A 16 -24.24 -25.97 -11.97
N ARG A 17 -24.10 -25.42 -10.76
CA ARG A 17 -24.61 -24.09 -10.43
C ARG A 17 -23.58 -23.06 -10.88
N SER A 18 -23.96 -22.24 -11.87
CA SER A 18 -23.21 -21.02 -12.15
C SER A 18 -23.19 -20.16 -10.90
N LEU A 19 -22.01 -19.91 -10.34
CA LEU A 19 -21.85 -18.96 -9.26
C LEU A 19 -22.34 -17.59 -9.77
N PRO A 20 -23.20 -16.87 -9.04
CA PRO A 20 -23.57 -15.52 -9.43
C PRO A 20 -22.27 -14.70 -9.54
N PRO A 21 -22.14 -13.83 -10.56
CA PRO A 21 -20.98 -12.97 -10.67
C PRO A 21 -20.85 -12.23 -9.33
N LEU A 22 -19.66 -12.30 -8.72
CA LEU A 22 -19.37 -11.51 -7.53
C LEU A 22 -19.83 -10.08 -7.81
N PRO A 23 -20.57 -9.43 -6.88
CA PRO A 23 -21.04 -8.07 -7.10
C PRO A 23 -19.82 -7.25 -7.52
N ARG A 24 -19.89 -6.63 -8.71
CA ARG A 24 -18.86 -5.71 -9.16
C ARG A 24 -18.62 -4.77 -7.98
N ARG A 25 -17.39 -4.73 -7.47
CA ARG A 25 -17.03 -3.80 -6.40
C ARG A 25 -17.18 -2.40 -6.97
N HIS A 26 -18.39 -1.84 -6.87
CA HIS A 26 -18.62 -0.45 -7.16
C HIS A 26 -17.64 0.34 -6.28
N PRO A 27 -17.02 1.42 -6.80
CA PRO A 27 -16.27 2.34 -5.95
C PRO A 27 -17.18 2.66 -4.78
N LEU A 28 -16.76 2.45 -3.52
CA LEU A 28 -17.64 2.69 -2.38
C LEU A 28 -18.10 4.15 -2.47
N VAL A 29 -19.31 4.45 -2.95
CA VAL A 29 -19.82 5.82 -3.03
C VAL A 29 -20.46 6.05 -1.68
N GLY A 30 -19.66 6.53 -0.74
CA GLY A 30 -20.07 6.72 0.65
C GLY A 30 -19.10 7.66 1.35
N PRO A 31 -19.54 8.29 2.45
CA PRO A 31 -18.72 9.22 3.22
C PRO A 31 -17.41 8.52 3.62
N PHE A 32 -16.26 9.12 3.30
CA PHE A 32 -14.99 8.72 3.90
C PHE A 32 -14.93 9.32 5.30
N CYS A 33 -14.31 8.62 6.25
CA CYS A 33 -14.12 9.21 7.57
C CYS A 33 -13.11 10.37 7.44
N PRO A 34 -13.37 11.54 8.06
CA PRO A 34 -12.47 12.67 7.98
C PRO A 34 -11.14 12.43 8.72
N SER A 35 -11.10 11.48 9.66
CA SER A 35 -9.98 11.31 10.60
C SER A 35 -9.37 9.91 10.67
N CYS A 36 -9.97 8.88 10.06
CA CYS A 36 -9.43 7.53 10.21
C CYS A 36 -8.17 7.32 9.35
N GLU A 37 -7.28 6.43 9.79
CA GLU A 37 -6.02 6.09 9.12
C GLU A 37 -6.16 4.97 8.08
N HIS A 38 -7.38 4.51 7.78
CA HIS A 38 -7.58 3.44 6.79
C HIS A 38 -7.07 3.88 5.41
N PRO A 39 -6.26 3.05 4.70
CA PRO A 39 -5.68 3.42 3.41
C PRO A 39 -6.72 3.89 2.38
N SER A 40 -7.90 3.26 2.36
CA SER A 40 -9.01 3.62 1.47
C SER A 40 -9.57 5.01 1.77
N CYS A 41 -9.69 5.40 3.04
CA CYS A 41 -10.19 6.71 3.45
C CYS A 41 -9.16 7.80 3.20
N ARG A 42 -7.89 7.55 3.54
CA ARG A 42 -6.79 8.49 3.24
C ARG A 42 -6.67 8.79 1.76
N ARG A 43 -6.68 7.76 0.89
CA ARG A 43 -6.64 7.96 -0.58
C ARG A 43 -7.78 8.84 -1.08
N ARG A 44 -8.98 8.69 -0.52
CA ARG A 44 -10.15 9.51 -0.88
C ARG A 44 -10.05 10.95 -0.40
N ARG A 45 -9.54 11.16 0.83
CA ARG A 45 -9.25 12.50 1.34
C ARG A 45 -8.20 13.18 0.49
N ALA A 46 -7.08 12.49 0.25
CA ALA A 46 -5.97 12.98 -0.56
C ALA A 46 -6.43 13.41 -1.97
N ALA A 47 -7.32 12.65 -2.62
CA ALA A 47 -7.84 12.98 -3.94
C ALA A 47 -8.60 14.33 -4.02
N ARG A 48 -9.07 14.86 -2.88
CA ARG A 48 -9.79 16.14 -2.80
C ARG A 48 -8.92 17.29 -2.29
N LEU A 49 -7.69 17.00 -1.87
CA LEU A 49 -6.79 17.98 -1.28
C LEU A 49 -5.84 18.56 -2.34
N PRO A 50 -5.36 19.81 -2.15
CA PRO A 50 -4.39 20.40 -3.05
C PRO A 50 -3.06 19.63 -2.99
N ARG A 51 -2.31 19.72 -4.10
CA ARG A 51 -0.89 19.36 -4.11
C ARG A 51 -0.09 20.52 -3.55
N LEU A 52 0.64 20.31 -2.47
CA LEU A 52 1.56 21.26 -1.86
C LEU A 52 2.98 20.81 -2.19
N GLY A 53 3.74 21.63 -2.94
CA GLY A 53 5.11 21.27 -3.33
C GLY A 53 5.21 19.99 -4.18
N GLY A 54 4.15 19.61 -4.91
CA GLY A 54 4.12 18.39 -5.74
C GLY A 54 3.55 17.14 -5.05
N HIS A 55 3.24 17.22 -3.75
CA HIS A 55 2.74 16.11 -2.94
C HIS A 55 1.32 16.39 -2.40
N LEU A 56 0.50 15.36 -2.19
CA LEU A 56 -0.83 15.54 -1.62
C LEU A 56 -0.73 15.90 -0.14
N ALA A 57 -1.45 16.94 0.29
CA ALA A 57 -1.40 17.45 1.66
C ALA A 57 -1.70 16.38 2.73
N GLU A 58 -2.55 15.40 2.41
CA GLU A 58 -2.85 14.25 3.29
C GLU A 58 -1.60 13.46 3.72
N TYR A 59 -0.56 13.42 2.87
CA TYR A 59 0.64 12.60 3.07
C TYR A 59 1.88 13.42 3.45
N GLN A 60 1.70 14.67 3.89
CA GLN A 60 2.80 15.57 4.25
C GLN A 60 3.70 14.96 5.34
N ARG A 61 3.10 14.27 6.32
CA ARG A 61 3.84 13.66 7.44
C ARG A 61 4.79 12.58 6.94
N GLU A 62 4.34 11.72 6.04
CA GLU A 62 5.12 10.63 5.48
C GLU A 62 6.29 11.15 4.64
N HIS A 63 6.08 12.22 3.87
CA HIS A 63 7.17 12.90 3.15
C HIS A 63 8.20 13.50 4.09
N ALA A 64 7.76 14.18 5.16
CA ALA A 64 8.67 14.73 6.16
C ALA A 64 9.50 13.63 6.86
N LEU A 65 8.88 12.48 7.14
CA LEU A 65 9.56 11.32 7.70
C LEU A 65 10.58 10.74 6.71
N ALA A 66 10.20 10.53 5.46
CA ALA A 66 11.12 10.05 4.43
C ALA A 66 12.35 10.97 4.29
N ALA A 67 12.13 12.30 4.27
CA ALA A 67 13.21 13.28 4.24
C ALA A 67 14.11 13.22 5.49
N ALA A 68 13.54 13.00 6.68
CA ALA A 68 14.32 12.84 7.90
C ALA A 68 15.19 11.56 7.88
N PHE A 69 14.67 10.45 7.32
CA PHE A 69 15.45 9.23 7.12
C PHE A 69 16.54 9.41 6.06
N GLN A 70 16.24 10.10 4.96
CA GLN A 70 17.18 10.45 3.90
C GLN A 70 18.36 11.28 4.45
N ALA A 71 18.08 12.26 5.31
CA ALA A 71 19.11 13.12 5.90
C ALA A 71 20.14 12.35 6.73
N ARG A 72 19.72 11.24 7.36
CA ARG A 72 20.58 10.35 8.15
C ARG A 72 21.29 9.30 7.29
N ASN A 73 20.73 8.96 6.13
CA ASN A 73 21.22 7.91 5.24
C ASN A 73 21.55 8.49 3.85
N ARG A 74 22.57 9.35 3.78
CA ARG A 74 22.90 10.11 2.56
C ARG A 74 23.31 9.26 1.35
N HIS A 75 23.62 7.99 1.56
CA HIS A 75 23.99 7.04 0.50
C HIS A 75 22.79 6.30 -0.11
N LEU A 76 21.57 6.55 0.40
CA LEU A 76 20.33 5.98 -0.09
C LEU A 76 19.50 7.06 -0.79
N VAL A 77 18.47 6.66 -1.52
CA VAL A 77 17.38 7.54 -1.94
C VAL A 77 16.09 7.03 -1.31
N ILE A 78 15.48 7.83 -0.44
CA ILE A 78 14.32 7.47 0.35
C ILE A 78 13.17 8.43 0.05
N TRP A 79 12.00 7.90 -0.31
CA TRP A 79 10.79 8.69 -0.57
C TRP A 79 9.51 7.95 -0.17
N TYR A 80 8.41 8.69 -0.05
CA TYR A 80 7.08 8.10 0.17
C TYR A 80 6.30 8.04 -1.16
N GLY A 81 5.85 6.84 -1.53
CA GLY A 81 5.06 6.60 -2.73
C GLY A 81 3.57 6.72 -2.44
N GLU A 82 2.97 7.89 -2.65
CA GLU A 82 1.54 8.15 -2.35
C GLU A 82 0.58 7.17 -3.04
N ARG A 83 0.91 6.71 -4.25
CA ARG A 83 0.10 5.75 -5.00
C ARG A 83 0.09 4.37 -4.35
N THR A 84 1.23 3.91 -3.85
CA THR A 84 1.32 2.61 -3.19
C THR A 84 0.93 2.70 -1.71
N GLY A 85 1.22 3.83 -1.07
CA GLY A 85 1.06 4.04 0.36
C GLY A 85 2.27 3.58 1.17
N SER A 86 3.42 3.39 0.51
CA SER A 86 4.62 2.76 1.07
C SER A 86 5.83 3.69 0.97
N TYR A 87 6.83 3.47 1.82
CA TYR A 87 8.16 4.03 1.65
C TYR A 87 8.95 3.24 0.62
N TRP A 88 9.79 3.93 -0.14
CA TRP A 88 10.69 3.32 -1.11
C TRP A 88 12.11 3.71 -0.76
N VAL A 89 13.00 2.74 -0.84
CA VAL A 89 14.43 2.90 -0.56
C VAL A 89 15.21 2.36 -1.75
N ALA A 90 15.90 3.23 -2.47
CA ALA A 90 16.89 2.82 -3.45
C ALA A 90 18.29 2.86 -2.82
N SER A 91 19.04 1.80 -3.00
CA SER A 91 20.45 1.66 -2.63
C SER A 91 21.27 1.32 -3.88
N SER A 92 22.59 1.20 -3.72
CA SER A 92 23.47 0.67 -4.77
C SER A 92 23.16 -0.78 -5.16
N THR A 93 22.45 -1.53 -4.32
CA THR A 93 22.15 -2.95 -4.52
C THR A 93 20.74 -3.21 -5.03
N GLY A 94 19.85 -2.22 -5.02
CA GLY A 94 18.51 -2.37 -5.56
C GLY A 94 17.49 -1.39 -5.02
N LEU A 95 16.24 -1.73 -5.24
CA LEU A 95 15.07 -0.94 -4.85
C LEU A 95 14.15 -1.78 -3.97
N THR A 96 13.80 -1.25 -2.81
CA THR A 96 12.97 -1.94 -1.82
C THR A 96 11.74 -1.10 -1.47
N GLU A 97 10.56 -1.72 -1.55
CA GLU A 97 9.31 -1.16 -1.02
C GLU A 97 9.12 -1.57 0.44
N VAL A 98 8.71 -0.62 1.27
CA VAL A 98 8.56 -0.79 2.72
C VAL A 98 7.20 -0.24 3.17
N PRO A 99 6.33 -1.05 3.79
CA PRO A 99 4.92 -0.69 3.98
C PRO A 99 4.68 0.38 5.04
N ASP A 100 5.57 0.51 6.03
CA ASP A 100 5.37 1.39 7.18
C ASP A 100 6.68 1.91 7.76
N ILE A 101 6.57 2.94 8.60
CA ILE A 101 7.71 3.63 9.19
C ILE A 101 8.52 2.76 10.16
N GLY A 102 7.87 1.82 10.86
CA GLY A 102 8.54 0.91 11.77
C GLY A 102 9.39 -0.10 11.02
N THR A 103 8.89 -0.60 9.89
CA THR A 103 9.67 -1.47 9.00
C THR A 103 10.82 -0.70 8.34
N LEU A 104 10.61 0.56 7.95
CA LEU A 104 11.69 1.41 7.41
C LEU A 104 12.78 1.64 8.46
N ALA A 105 12.40 1.96 9.70
CA ALA A 105 13.34 2.15 10.79
C ALA A 105 14.17 0.89 11.01
N ARG A 106 13.54 -0.29 11.09
CA ARG A 106 14.25 -1.57 11.24
C ARG A 106 15.20 -1.88 10.08
N LEU A 107 14.79 -1.61 8.84
CA LEU A 107 15.61 -1.84 7.65
C LEU A 107 16.89 -0.99 7.67
N LEU A 108 16.81 0.21 8.23
CA LEU A 108 17.90 1.18 8.25
C LEU A 108 18.70 1.17 9.56
N THR A 109 18.29 0.39 10.56
CA THR A 109 19.10 0.19 11.76
C THR A 109 20.36 -0.59 11.38
N PRO A 110 21.56 -0.10 11.70
CA PRO A 110 22.78 -0.87 11.47
C PRO A 110 22.73 -2.16 12.30
N VAL A 111 22.99 -3.28 11.65
CA VAL A 111 23.26 -4.54 12.36
C VAL A 111 24.64 -4.39 12.98
N PHE A 112 24.71 -4.19 14.30
CA PHE A 112 25.96 -4.37 15.02
C PHE A 112 26.29 -5.86 14.96
N ALA A 113 27.33 -6.20 14.21
CA ALA A 113 27.95 -7.52 14.18
C ALA A 113 29.01 -7.62 15.28
#